data_AF-T0MG76-F1
#
_entry.id   AF-T0MG76-F1
#
_cell.length_a   1.000
_cell.length_b   1.000
_cell.length_c   1.000
_cell.angle_alpha   90.00
_cell.angle_beta   90.00
_cell.angle_gamma   90.00
#
_symmetry.space_group_name_H-M   'P 1'
#
loop_
_entity.id
_entity.type
_entity.pdbx_description
1 polymer ?
#
loop_
_entity_poly.entity_id
_entity_poly.type
_entity_poly.pdbx_seq_one_letter_code
_entity_poly.pdbx_strand_id
1 'polypeptide(L)'
;MYVEGHLTSLSTAICYCHERQKNELIFLYELLINGYESNLEQESKDYIETVIRRFIGTAKKRVLIKTFSNPENTQNVHTINYWEYVLKDHIGLDVFGNIPELIGQDKFNGVMELGLKAFFEKFTPEWLVSELKNDINNDGKLICKITEFLYHSEIQDDIKIKFVECENDDILYTKSVTDDFCWFILKKMEIILVD
;
A
#
# COMPACT_ATOMS: atom_id res chain seq x y z
N MET A 1 10.19 9.41 -19.39
CA MET A 1 8.80 9.75 -19.75
C MET A 1 7.87 9.99 -18.54
N TYR A 2 8.10 9.38 -17.37
CA TYR A 2 7.19 9.51 -16.21
C TYR A 2 7.33 10.86 -15.45
N VAL A 3 8.56 11.31 -15.19
CA VAL A 3 8.81 12.51 -14.34
C VAL A 3 8.39 13.82 -15.01
N GLU A 4 8.62 13.98 -16.32
CA GLU A 4 8.20 15.19 -17.08
C GLU A 4 6.67 15.36 -17.12
N GLY A 5 5.92 14.27 -17.21
CA GLY A 5 4.46 14.29 -17.15
C GLY A 5 3.93 14.77 -15.80
N HIS A 6 4.53 14.33 -14.69
CA HIS A 6 4.18 14.81 -13.35
C HIS A 6 4.62 16.25 -13.10
N LEU A 7 5.80 16.67 -13.58
CA LEU A 7 6.23 18.08 -13.51
C LEU A 7 5.27 19.01 -14.27
N THR A 8 4.72 18.53 -15.39
CA THR A 8 3.70 19.24 -16.16
C THR A 8 2.34 19.24 -15.43
N SER A 9 1.93 18.11 -14.82
CA SER A 9 0.74 18.03 -13.96
C SER A 9 0.84 18.99 -12.78
N LEU A 10 2.01 19.09 -12.15
CA LEU A 10 2.28 19.98 -11.02
C LEU A 10 2.21 21.45 -11.46
N SER A 11 2.84 21.77 -12.60
CA SER A 11 2.75 23.10 -13.23
C SER A 11 1.32 23.48 -13.63
N THR A 12 0.49 22.51 -13.99
CA THR A 12 -0.93 22.72 -14.30
C THR A 12 -1.76 22.81 -13.01
N ALA A 13 -1.47 22.00 -11.99
CA ALA A 13 -2.12 22.02 -10.69
C ALA A 13 -1.86 23.33 -9.94
N ILE A 14 -0.69 23.96 -10.16
CA ILE A 14 -0.37 25.34 -9.72
C ILE A 14 -1.50 26.32 -10.08
N CYS A 15 -2.20 26.10 -11.18
CA CYS A 15 -3.26 26.99 -11.66
C CYS A 15 -4.67 26.72 -11.10
N TYR A 16 -4.93 25.61 -10.37
CA TYR A 16 -6.32 25.19 -10.09
C TYR A 16 -6.68 24.84 -8.63
N CYS A 17 -5.81 24.21 -7.82
CA CYS A 17 -6.16 23.86 -6.43
C CYS A 17 -4.93 23.52 -5.56
N HIS A 18 -4.83 24.13 -4.38
CA HIS A 18 -3.76 23.89 -3.40
C HIS A 18 -3.69 22.43 -2.93
N GLU A 19 -4.84 21.81 -2.67
CA GLU A 19 -4.91 20.40 -2.25
C GLU A 19 -4.41 19.45 -3.34
N ARG A 20 -4.69 19.75 -4.61
CA ARG A 20 -4.17 18.98 -5.74
C ARG A 20 -2.66 19.12 -5.87
N GLN A 21 -2.11 20.33 -5.70
CA GLN A 21 -0.66 20.56 -5.71
C GLN A 21 0.04 19.80 -4.59
N LYS A 22 -0.50 19.83 -3.37
CA LYS A 22 0.02 19.09 -2.22
C LYS A 22 0.12 17.59 -2.53
N ASN A 23 -0.95 17.00 -3.08
CA ASN A 23 -0.96 15.57 -3.41
C ASN A 23 0.07 15.20 -4.49
N GLU A 24 0.25 16.02 -5.52
CA GLU A 24 1.27 15.80 -6.56
C GLU A 24 2.70 15.92 -5.99
N LEU A 25 2.95 16.87 -5.09
CA LEU A 25 4.24 17.01 -4.41
C LEU A 25 4.55 15.82 -3.50
N ILE A 26 3.57 15.35 -2.72
CA ILE A 26 3.70 14.14 -1.90
C ILE A 26 4.02 12.94 -2.79
N PHE A 27 3.29 12.77 -3.91
CA PHE A 27 3.54 11.69 -4.85
C PHE A 27 4.96 11.72 -5.42
N LEU A 28 5.45 12.89 -5.86
CA LEU A 28 6.82 13.03 -6.36
C LEU A 28 7.87 12.75 -5.29
N TYR A 29 7.65 13.23 -4.07
CA TYR A 29 8.52 12.95 -2.93
C TYR A 29 8.61 11.46 -2.63
N GLU A 30 7.45 10.78 -2.56
CA GLU A 30 7.40 9.33 -2.44
C GLU A 30 8.19 8.69 -3.59
N LEU A 31 7.94 9.04 -4.85
CA LEU A 31 8.65 8.47 -6.00
C LEU A 31 10.18 8.62 -5.92
N LEU A 32 10.67 9.77 -5.47
CA LEU A 32 12.11 10.06 -5.34
C LEU A 32 12.76 9.30 -4.18
N ILE A 33 12.13 9.25 -3.01
CA ILE A 33 12.65 8.48 -1.86
C ILE A 33 12.75 7.00 -2.19
N ASN A 34 11.75 6.48 -2.88
CA ASN A 34 11.71 5.06 -3.21
C ASN A 34 12.79 4.65 -4.22
N GLY A 35 13.19 5.54 -5.11
CA GLY A 35 14.37 5.34 -5.94
C GLY A 35 15.66 5.31 -5.11
N TYR A 36 15.75 6.12 -4.06
CA TYR A 36 16.93 6.23 -3.20
C TYR A 36 17.10 5.03 -2.25
N GLU A 37 16.04 4.62 -1.55
CA GLU A 37 16.08 3.50 -0.60
C GLU A 37 16.38 2.15 -1.29
N SER A 38 15.99 2.00 -2.55
CA SER A 38 16.32 0.80 -3.34
C SER A 38 17.82 0.55 -3.55
N ASN A 39 18.66 1.55 -3.24
CA ASN A 39 20.13 1.54 -3.37
C ASN A 39 20.88 1.38 -2.03
N LEU A 40 20.18 1.35 -0.88
CA LEU A 40 20.83 1.12 0.41
C LEU A 40 20.93 -0.40 0.66
N GLU A 41 22.12 -0.89 1.03
CA GLU A 41 22.33 -2.25 1.50
C GLU A 41 21.64 -2.44 2.87
N GLN A 42 20.33 -2.66 2.86
CA GLN A 42 19.56 -3.05 4.04
C GLN A 42 19.56 -4.57 4.20
N GLU A 43 19.53 -5.02 5.46
CA GLU A 43 19.26 -6.44 5.76
C GLU A 43 17.95 -6.86 5.10
N SER A 44 17.93 -8.06 4.53
CA SER A 44 16.82 -8.54 3.69
C SER A 44 15.48 -8.53 4.41
N LYS A 45 15.46 -8.73 5.75
CA LYS A 45 14.25 -8.61 6.57
C LYS A 45 13.71 -7.18 6.62
N ASP A 46 14.56 -6.22 6.97
CA ASP A 46 14.16 -4.80 7.09
C ASP A 46 13.69 -4.23 5.75
N TYR A 47 14.34 -4.66 4.66
CA TYR A 47 13.92 -4.35 3.31
C TYR A 47 12.52 -4.88 2.99
N ILE A 48 12.25 -6.17 3.25
CA ILE A 48 10.93 -6.79 3.01
C ILE A 48 9.85 -6.07 3.83
N GLU A 49 10.08 -5.84 5.13
CA GLU A 49 9.10 -5.17 5.98
C GLU A 49 8.81 -3.74 5.50
N THR A 50 9.83 -3.00 5.08
CA THR A 50 9.68 -1.65 4.54
C THR A 50 8.84 -1.64 3.25
N VAL A 51 9.15 -2.55 2.32
CA VAL A 51 8.40 -2.71 1.07
C VAL A 51 6.94 -3.06 1.35
N ILE A 52 6.68 -3.99 2.27
CA ILE A 52 5.31 -4.40 2.64
C ILE A 52 4.55 -3.25 3.31
N ARG A 53 5.16 -2.50 4.24
CA ARG A 53 4.53 -1.33 4.87
C ARG A 53 4.11 -0.29 3.83
N ARG A 54 4.98 -0.02 2.86
CA ARG A 54 4.69 0.90 1.77
C ARG A 54 3.57 0.39 0.87
N PHE A 55 3.61 -0.89 0.53
CA PHE A 55 2.53 -1.54 -0.23
C PHE A 55 1.19 -1.35 0.48
N ILE A 56 1.12 -1.57 1.79
CA ILE A 56 -0.10 -1.41 2.58
C ILE A 56 -0.60 0.03 2.58
N GLY A 57 0.29 1.01 2.76
CA GLY A 57 -0.08 2.43 2.66
C GLY A 57 -0.69 2.76 1.29
N THR A 58 -0.09 2.23 0.23
CA THR A 58 -0.59 2.39 -1.15
C THR A 58 -1.94 1.69 -1.35
N ALA A 59 -2.10 0.48 -0.81
CA ALA A 59 -3.34 -0.29 -0.88
C ALA A 59 -4.48 0.42 -0.14
N LYS A 60 -4.22 0.97 1.05
CA LYS A 60 -5.19 1.81 1.80
C LYS A 60 -5.63 3.01 0.99
N LYS A 61 -4.69 3.77 0.39
CA LYS A 61 -5.00 4.90 -0.50
C LYS A 61 -5.85 4.46 -1.71
N ARG A 62 -5.54 3.32 -2.33
CA ARG A 62 -6.33 2.75 -3.45
C ARG A 62 -7.76 2.43 -3.02
N VAL A 63 -7.95 1.83 -1.85
CA VAL A 63 -9.29 1.52 -1.32
C VAL A 63 -10.04 2.79 -0.93
N LEU A 64 -9.38 3.80 -0.34
CA LEU A 64 -9.99 5.12 -0.09
C LEU A 64 -10.54 5.71 -1.39
N ILE A 65 -9.70 5.83 -2.43
CA ILE A 65 -10.11 6.38 -3.73
C ILE A 65 -11.30 5.59 -4.29
N LYS A 66 -11.22 4.25 -4.33
CA LYS A 66 -12.31 3.40 -4.84
C LYS A 66 -13.58 3.49 -4.00
N THR A 67 -13.50 3.88 -2.74
CA THR A 67 -14.63 3.93 -1.80
C THR A 67 -15.34 5.26 -1.83
N PHE A 68 -14.59 6.35 -1.90
CA PHE A 68 -15.09 7.71 -1.72
C PHE A 68 -15.12 8.53 -3.00
N SER A 69 -14.54 8.05 -4.11
CA SER A 69 -14.72 8.70 -5.41
C SER A 69 -16.15 8.58 -5.91
N ASN A 70 -16.71 9.68 -6.38
CA ASN A 70 -17.96 9.74 -7.12
C ASN A 70 -17.65 10.12 -8.59
N PRO A 71 -17.92 9.25 -9.58
CA PRO A 71 -17.68 9.55 -10.99
C PRO A 71 -18.38 10.82 -11.49
N GLU A 72 -19.48 11.21 -10.87
CA GLU A 72 -20.25 12.41 -11.22
C GLU A 72 -19.71 13.69 -10.56
N ASN A 73 -18.77 13.57 -9.61
CA ASN A 73 -18.20 14.70 -8.87
C ASN A 73 -16.85 15.14 -9.49
N THR A 74 -16.75 16.40 -9.87
CA THR A 74 -15.50 17.00 -10.39
C THR A 74 -14.50 17.34 -9.28
N GLN A 75 -14.90 17.25 -8.01
CA GLN A 75 -14.14 17.66 -6.83
C GLN A 75 -13.72 16.45 -5.96
N ASN A 76 -13.60 15.25 -6.54
CA ASN A 76 -13.25 14.02 -5.80
C ASN A 76 -12.01 14.16 -4.89
N VAL A 77 -11.03 14.98 -5.28
CA VAL A 77 -9.84 15.23 -4.44
C VAL A 77 -10.19 15.77 -3.06
N HIS A 78 -11.20 16.64 -2.95
CA HIS A 78 -11.63 17.21 -1.67
C HIS A 78 -12.36 16.17 -0.81
N THR A 79 -13.25 15.38 -1.42
CA THR A 79 -13.96 14.28 -0.74
C THR A 79 -12.97 13.22 -0.26
N ILE A 80 -11.99 12.83 -1.10
CA ILE A 80 -10.97 11.85 -0.73
C ILE A 80 -10.09 12.39 0.39
N ASN A 81 -9.59 13.63 0.29
CA ASN A 81 -8.75 14.23 1.34
C ASN A 81 -9.50 14.35 2.67
N TYR A 82 -10.80 14.70 2.63
CA TYR A 82 -11.66 14.71 3.81
C TYR A 82 -11.71 13.33 4.47
N TRP A 83 -12.03 12.28 3.70
CA TRP A 83 -12.13 10.92 4.23
C TRP A 83 -10.79 10.36 4.68
N GLU A 84 -9.71 10.66 3.95
CA GLU A 84 -8.35 10.32 4.35
C GLU A 84 -8.03 10.92 5.72
N TYR A 85 -8.36 12.20 5.94
CA TYR A 85 -8.16 12.86 7.22
C TYR A 85 -9.02 12.27 8.34
N VAL A 86 -10.33 12.11 8.10
CA VAL A 86 -11.30 11.65 9.11
C VAL A 86 -11.00 10.22 9.56
N LEU A 87 -10.55 9.35 8.64
CA LEU A 87 -10.34 7.94 8.93
C LEU A 87 -8.92 7.62 9.40
N LYS A 88 -7.97 8.57 9.31
CA LYS A 88 -6.53 8.33 9.44
C LYS A 88 -6.12 7.51 10.66
N ASP A 89 -6.70 7.78 11.82
CA ASP A 89 -6.34 7.12 13.08
C ASP A 89 -6.92 5.69 13.14
N HIS A 90 -8.05 5.46 12.47
CA HIS A 90 -8.71 4.16 12.40
C HIS A 90 -8.09 3.23 11.37
N ILE A 91 -7.57 3.77 10.27
CA ILE A 91 -6.96 2.99 9.20
C ILE A 91 -5.42 3.07 9.22
N GLY A 92 -4.82 3.76 10.20
CA GLY A 92 -3.37 3.90 10.37
C GLY A 92 -2.69 4.55 9.16
N LEU A 93 -3.08 5.79 8.84
CA LEU A 93 -2.43 6.66 7.86
C LEU A 93 -1.90 7.92 8.54
N ASP A 94 -0.72 8.38 8.11
CA ASP A 94 -0.14 9.63 8.58
C ASP A 94 -0.65 10.80 7.71
N VAL A 95 -1.64 11.54 8.21
CA VAL A 95 -2.21 12.70 7.52
C VAL A 95 -1.96 13.98 8.32
N PHE A 96 -1.23 14.90 7.70
CA PHE A 96 -0.83 16.18 8.29
C PHE A 96 -1.68 17.35 7.77
N GLY A 97 -2.05 18.25 8.69
CA GLY A 97 -2.78 19.48 8.40
C GLY A 97 -4.07 19.62 9.19
N ASN A 98 -4.92 20.54 8.74
CA ASN A 98 -6.27 20.72 9.28
C ASN A 98 -7.27 19.80 8.56
N ILE A 99 -8.40 19.54 9.21
CA ILE A 99 -9.54 18.81 8.60
C ILE A 99 -9.95 19.58 7.33
N PRO A 100 -9.94 18.94 6.15
CA PRO A 100 -10.45 19.55 4.93
C PRO A 100 -11.95 19.81 5.05
N GLU A 101 -12.46 20.82 4.35
CA GLU A 101 -13.90 20.98 4.21
C GLU A 101 -14.45 19.90 3.28
N LEU A 102 -15.58 19.28 3.66
CA LEU A 102 -16.26 18.32 2.80
C LEU A 102 -16.98 19.09 1.68
N ILE A 103 -16.40 19.07 0.48
CA ILE A 103 -16.94 19.75 -0.70
C ILE A 103 -17.58 18.74 -1.65
N GLY A 104 -18.79 19.05 -2.12
CA GLY A 104 -19.52 18.28 -3.11
C GLY A 104 -20.47 17.23 -2.50
N GLN A 105 -20.87 16.26 -3.33
CA GLN A 105 -21.77 15.18 -2.92
C GLN A 105 -20.96 13.98 -2.43
N ASP A 106 -21.16 13.63 -1.16
CA ASP A 106 -20.64 12.42 -0.53
C ASP A 106 -21.78 11.46 -0.19
N LYS A 107 -21.64 10.19 -0.60
CA LYS A 107 -22.69 9.18 -0.39
C LYS A 107 -22.92 8.80 1.08
N PHE A 108 -22.00 9.16 1.97
CA PHE A 108 -22.08 8.85 3.39
C PHE A 108 -22.48 10.06 4.22
N ASN A 109 -22.68 11.24 3.60
CA ASN A 109 -22.96 12.51 4.27
C ASN A 109 -22.00 12.83 5.43
N GLY A 110 -20.73 12.45 5.30
CA GLY A 110 -19.72 12.64 6.35
C GLY A 110 -19.90 11.77 7.61
N VAL A 111 -20.81 10.79 7.61
CA VAL A 111 -21.01 9.89 8.75
C VAL A 111 -19.87 8.86 8.81
N MET A 112 -18.98 9.05 9.78
CA MET A 112 -17.73 8.29 9.91
C MET A 112 -17.93 6.78 9.96
N GLU A 113 -18.93 6.30 10.71
CA GLU A 113 -19.21 4.88 10.87
C GLU A 113 -19.58 4.21 9.55
N LEU A 114 -20.31 4.92 8.68
CA LEU A 114 -20.66 4.43 7.34
C LEU A 114 -19.42 4.40 6.43
N GLY A 115 -18.56 5.42 6.53
CA GLY A 115 -17.30 5.48 5.81
C GLY A 115 -16.33 4.35 6.22
N LEU A 116 -16.15 4.12 7.53
CA LEU A 116 -15.34 3.03 8.07
C LEU A 116 -15.88 1.67 7.62
N LYS A 117 -17.19 1.45 7.75
CA LYS A 117 -17.83 0.21 7.32
C LYS A 117 -17.55 -0.04 5.83
N ALA A 118 -17.78 0.96 4.98
CA ALA A 118 -17.56 0.83 3.54
C ALA A 118 -16.09 0.64 3.15
N PHE A 119 -15.16 1.18 3.94
CA PHE A 119 -13.73 0.96 3.77
C PHE A 119 -13.36 -0.50 4.07
N PHE A 120 -13.74 -1.00 5.25
CA PHE A 120 -13.39 -2.36 5.70
C PHE A 120 -14.19 -3.46 5.00
N GLU A 121 -15.35 -3.16 4.41
CA GLU A 121 -16.03 -4.07 3.45
C GLU A 121 -15.17 -4.37 2.21
N LYS A 122 -14.19 -3.51 1.90
CA LYS A 122 -13.27 -3.69 0.77
C LYS A 122 -11.84 -4.03 1.19
N PHE A 123 -11.35 -3.43 2.27
CA PHE A 123 -10.01 -3.67 2.80
C PHE A 123 -10.06 -4.84 3.79
N THR A 124 -10.29 -6.04 3.27
CA THR A 124 -10.32 -7.27 4.08
C THR A 124 -8.94 -7.93 4.12
N PRO A 125 -8.65 -8.77 5.14
CA PRO A 125 -7.43 -9.56 5.19
C PRO A 125 -7.18 -10.39 3.93
N GLU A 126 -8.22 -11.05 3.40
CA GLU A 126 -8.15 -11.91 2.22
C GLU A 126 -7.83 -11.10 0.96
N TRP A 127 -8.46 -9.92 0.82
CA TRP A 127 -8.16 -9.01 -0.28
C TRP A 127 -6.71 -8.52 -0.19
N LEU A 128 -6.25 -8.14 1.00
CA LEU A 128 -4.88 -7.67 1.21
C LEU A 128 -3.84 -8.74 0.90
N VAL A 129 -4.07 -9.98 1.33
CA VAL A 129 -3.21 -11.14 1.01
C VAL A 129 -3.14 -11.37 -0.49
N SER A 130 -4.29 -11.35 -1.18
CA SER A 130 -4.34 -11.54 -2.63
C SER A 130 -3.58 -10.46 -3.39
N GLU A 131 -3.76 -9.18 -3.02
CA GLU A 131 -3.04 -8.08 -3.67
C GLU A 131 -1.55 -8.12 -3.34
N LEU A 132 -1.16 -8.44 -2.10
CA LEU A 132 0.25 -8.54 -1.69
C LEU A 132 0.96 -9.66 -2.45
N LYS A 133 0.35 -10.84 -2.56
CA LYS A 133 0.90 -11.95 -3.34
C LYS A 133 1.14 -11.52 -4.79
N ASN A 134 0.18 -10.86 -5.41
CA ASN A 134 0.30 -10.38 -6.78
C ASN A 134 1.42 -9.35 -6.93
N ASP A 135 1.56 -8.43 -5.98
CA ASP A 135 2.61 -7.42 -5.99
C ASP A 135 4.01 -8.07 -5.89
N ILE A 136 4.19 -8.97 -4.92
CA ILE A 136 5.44 -9.73 -4.74
C ILE A 136 5.78 -10.55 -5.99
N ASN A 137 4.82 -11.31 -6.51
CA ASN A 137 5.07 -12.23 -7.63
C ASN A 137 5.33 -11.49 -8.96
N ASN A 138 5.05 -10.18 -9.03
CA ASN A 138 5.42 -9.34 -10.16
C ASN A 138 6.78 -8.65 -9.98
N ASP A 139 7.44 -8.79 -8.82
CA ASP A 139 8.75 -8.23 -8.51
C ASP A 139 9.78 -9.34 -8.21
N GLY A 140 10.53 -9.75 -9.23
CA GLY A 140 11.57 -10.76 -9.10
C GLY A 140 12.68 -10.40 -8.08
N LYS A 141 12.97 -9.11 -7.85
CA LYS A 141 13.96 -8.70 -6.83
C LYS A 141 13.41 -8.98 -5.44
N LEU A 142 12.14 -8.67 -5.20
CA LEU A 142 11.47 -8.94 -3.94
C LEU A 142 11.36 -10.44 -3.66
N ILE A 143 11.06 -11.25 -4.67
CA ILE A 143 11.07 -12.72 -4.57
C ILE A 143 12.46 -13.21 -4.13
N CYS A 144 13.54 -12.77 -4.78
CA CYS A 144 14.90 -13.15 -4.37
C CYS A 144 15.20 -12.77 -2.92
N LYS A 145 14.75 -11.59 -2.47
CA LYS A 145 14.95 -11.13 -1.10
C LYS A 145 14.16 -11.95 -0.10
N ILE A 146 12.93 -12.34 -0.43
CA ILE A 146 12.10 -13.23 0.38
C ILE A 146 12.75 -14.62 0.49
N THR A 147 13.26 -15.16 -0.61
CA THR A 147 14.02 -16.42 -0.62
C THR A 147 15.23 -16.36 0.30
N GLU A 148 16.03 -15.30 0.20
CA GLU A 148 17.18 -15.06 1.06
C GLU A 148 16.78 -14.98 2.55
N PHE A 149 15.70 -14.25 2.85
CA PHE A 149 15.12 -14.17 4.19
C PHE A 149 14.70 -15.54 4.71
N LEU A 150 13.98 -16.33 3.91
CA LEU A 150 13.53 -17.67 4.31
C LEU A 150 14.72 -18.60 4.54
N TYR A 151 15.72 -18.55 3.65
CA TYR A 151 16.93 -19.36 3.77
C TYR A 151 17.68 -19.12 5.09
N HIS A 152 17.81 -17.87 5.50
CA HIS A 152 18.48 -17.49 6.76
C HIS A 152 17.57 -17.52 7.99
N SER A 153 16.28 -17.79 7.84
CA SER A 153 15.34 -17.83 8.97
C SER A 153 15.38 -19.14 9.76
N GLU A 154 15.08 -19.06 11.06
CA GLU A 154 14.94 -20.22 11.96
C GLU A 154 13.65 -21.02 11.76
N ILE A 155 12.87 -20.71 10.71
CA ILE A 155 11.64 -21.43 10.37
C ILE A 155 12.00 -22.87 9.97
N GLN A 156 11.15 -23.84 10.29
CA GLN A 156 11.40 -25.22 9.87
C GLN A 156 11.23 -25.37 8.35
N ASP A 157 12.08 -26.17 7.70
CA ASP A 157 12.12 -26.25 6.24
C ASP A 157 10.81 -26.78 5.62
N ASP A 158 10.10 -27.66 6.33
CA ASP A 158 8.77 -28.16 5.94
C ASP A 158 7.67 -27.09 6.00
N ILE A 159 7.89 -26.02 6.77
CA ILE A 159 7.04 -24.83 6.78
C ILE A 159 7.49 -23.88 5.67
N LYS A 160 8.80 -23.65 5.51
CA LYS A 160 9.35 -22.76 4.46
C LYS A 160 8.86 -23.15 3.07
N ILE A 161 8.84 -24.45 2.75
CA ILE A 161 8.42 -24.93 1.45
C ILE A 161 6.93 -24.63 1.14
N LYS A 162 6.09 -24.40 2.16
CA LYS A 162 4.69 -24.00 1.96
C LYS A 162 4.53 -22.52 1.61
N PHE A 163 5.53 -21.71 1.94
CA PHE A 163 5.53 -20.27 1.68
C PHE A 163 5.86 -19.91 0.23
N VAL A 164 6.43 -20.84 -0.53
CA VAL A 164 6.95 -20.60 -1.87
C VAL A 164 6.57 -21.71 -2.83
N GLU A 165 6.51 -21.38 -4.11
CA GLU A 165 6.46 -22.37 -5.19
C GLU A 165 7.86 -22.50 -5.80
N CYS A 166 8.43 -23.70 -5.80
CA CYS A 166 9.79 -23.97 -6.25
C CYS A 166 9.80 -24.82 -7.53
N GLU A 167 10.86 -24.71 -8.34
CA GLU A 167 11.06 -25.61 -9.49
C GLU A 167 11.48 -27.02 -9.10
N ASN A 168 12.26 -27.16 -8.01
CA ASN A 168 12.95 -28.40 -7.64
C ASN A 168 12.92 -28.68 -6.13
N ASP A 169 11.83 -28.36 -5.43
CA ASP A 169 11.64 -28.54 -3.97
C ASP A 169 12.75 -27.90 -3.08
N ASP A 170 13.52 -26.98 -3.64
CA ASP A 170 14.55 -26.20 -2.95
C ASP A 170 14.20 -24.72 -3.05
N ILE A 171 14.15 -24.06 -1.90
CA ILE A 171 13.78 -22.66 -1.75
C ILE A 171 14.69 -21.73 -2.56
N LEU A 172 15.93 -22.12 -2.83
CA LEU A 172 16.84 -21.35 -3.69
C LEU A 172 16.35 -21.25 -5.14
N TYR A 173 15.43 -22.12 -5.55
CA TYR A 173 14.76 -22.12 -6.86
C TYR A 173 13.29 -21.67 -6.77
N THR A 174 13.00 -20.74 -5.85
CA THR A 174 11.68 -20.12 -5.71
C THR A 174 11.30 -19.31 -6.95
N LYS A 175 10.07 -19.53 -7.44
CA LYS A 175 9.44 -18.80 -8.55
C LYS A 175 8.47 -17.72 -8.09
N SER A 176 7.79 -17.98 -6.99
CA SER A 176 6.65 -17.20 -6.49
C SER A 176 6.44 -17.51 -5.02
N VAL A 177 5.77 -16.59 -4.32
CA VAL A 177 5.27 -16.80 -2.97
C VAL A 177 3.80 -17.23 -2.99
N THR A 178 3.39 -17.95 -1.95
CA THR A 178 2.02 -18.42 -1.74
C THR A 178 1.23 -17.46 -0.83
N ASP A 179 -0.07 -17.72 -0.67
CA ASP A 179 -0.89 -17.00 0.30
C ASP A 179 -0.42 -17.25 1.74
N ASP A 180 0.14 -18.44 2.04
CA ASP A 180 0.65 -18.79 3.36
C ASP A 180 1.80 -17.88 3.78
N PHE A 181 2.70 -17.54 2.85
CA PHE A 181 3.75 -16.55 3.11
C PHE A 181 3.16 -15.18 3.45
N CYS A 182 2.19 -14.73 2.67
CA CYS A 182 1.57 -13.43 2.83
C CYS A 182 0.85 -13.34 4.19
N TRP A 183 0.13 -14.38 4.58
CA TRP A 183 -0.47 -14.48 5.91
C TRP A 183 0.58 -14.46 7.02
N PHE A 184 1.66 -15.24 6.86
CA PHE A 184 2.74 -15.30 7.83
C PHE A 184 3.36 -13.92 8.05
N ILE A 185 3.75 -13.23 6.97
CA ILE A 185 4.47 -11.96 7.10
C ILE A 185 3.57 -10.85 7.64
N LEU A 186 2.29 -10.79 7.22
CA LEU A 186 1.35 -9.81 7.72
C LEU A 186 1.01 -10.01 9.21
N LYS A 187 0.93 -11.26 9.67
CA LYS A 187 0.78 -11.59 11.10
C LYS A 187 2.05 -11.26 11.89
N LYS A 188 3.21 -11.62 11.36
CA LYS A 188 4.52 -11.32 12.00
C LYS A 188 4.74 -9.81 12.20
N MET A 189 4.23 -9.01 11.28
CA MET A 189 4.29 -7.55 11.33
C MET A 189 3.13 -6.89 12.11
N GLU A 190 2.26 -7.70 12.74
CA GLU A 190 1.09 -7.25 13.52
C GLU A 190 0.10 -6.39 12.71
N ILE A 191 0.03 -6.60 11.39
CA ILE A 191 -0.91 -5.90 10.50
C ILE A 191 -2.27 -6.60 10.53
N ILE A 192 -2.26 -7.93 10.60
CA ILE A 192 -3.45 -8.74 10.81
C ILE A 192 -3.30 -9.47 12.14
N LEU A 193 -4.38 -9.50 12.91
CA LEU A 193 -4.39 -10.15 14.22
C LEU A 193 -4.26 -11.67 14.08
N VAL A 194 -3.65 -12.29 15.10
CA VAL A 194 -3.58 -13.73 15.27
C VAL A 194 -4.79 -14.13 16.10
N ASP A 195 -5.66 -14.96 15.54
CA ASP A 195 -6.65 -15.71 16.32
C ASP A 195 -5.99 -16.85 17.10
#